data_AF-A0A836NG56-F1
#
_entry.id   AF-A0A836NG56-F1
#
_cell.length_a   1.000
_cell.length_b   1.000
_cell.length_c   1.000
_cell.angle_alpha   90.00
_cell.angle_beta   90.00
_cell.angle_gamma   90.00
#
_symmetry.space_group_name_H-M   'P 1'
#
loop_
_entity.id
_entity.type
_entity.pdbx_description
1 polymer ?
#
loop_
_entity_poly.entity_id
_entity_poly.type
_entity_poly.pdbx_seq_one_letter_code
_entity_poly.pdbx_strand_id
1 'polypeptide(L)'
;MDKNVIWDYPKDFIAGNGGVRNFHGETCWYPYLTDICSISDLLREYIDTPKAELLTKQFTSDKWGLVNILRAADRRIGMRRLDQLRRKTHNIAALKIIARRSE
;
A
#
# COMPACT_ATOMS: atom_id res chain seq x y z
N MET A 1 -2.03 21.53 3.25
CA MET A 1 -2.07 20.06 3.35
C MET A 1 -2.86 19.74 4.59
N ASP A 2 -4.06 19.19 4.43
CA ASP A 2 -4.71 18.57 5.58
C ASP A 2 -3.82 17.41 6.01
N LYS A 3 -3.47 17.37 7.30
CA LYS A 3 -2.57 16.38 7.92
C LYS A 3 -3.24 15.00 8.03
N ASN A 4 -3.99 14.61 7.00
CA ASN A 4 -4.79 13.40 7.00
C ASN A 4 -3.90 12.19 6.73
N VAL A 5 -3.81 11.33 7.73
CA VAL A 5 -3.17 10.03 7.60
C VAL A 5 -4.06 9.14 6.72
N ILE A 6 -3.49 8.62 5.64
CA ILE A 6 -4.21 7.78 4.64
C ILE A 6 -3.93 6.28 4.81
N TRP A 7 -2.96 5.94 5.65
CA TRP A 7 -2.57 4.59 6.01
C TRP A 7 -1.77 4.68 7.32
N ASP A 8 -2.22 3.96 8.35
CA ASP A 8 -1.61 3.92 9.67
C ASP A 8 -1.54 2.47 10.18
N TYR A 9 -0.33 2.01 10.51
CA TYR A 9 -0.10 0.70 11.08
C TYR A 9 0.45 0.82 12.50
N PRO A 10 -0.10 0.09 13.49
CA PRO A 10 -1.14 -0.95 13.35
C PRO A 10 -2.58 -0.42 13.40
N LYS A 11 -2.78 0.89 13.61
CA LYS A 11 -4.07 1.48 14.00
C LYS A 11 -5.24 1.13 13.06
N ASP A 12 -5.04 1.18 11.74
CA ASP A 12 -6.09 0.90 10.76
C ASP A 12 -6.47 -0.59 10.67
N PHE A 13 -5.70 -1.46 11.33
CA PHE A 13 -5.77 -2.91 11.21
C PHE A 13 -6.10 -3.61 12.54
N ILE A 14 -6.41 -2.86 13.60
CA ILE A 14 -6.80 -3.41 14.89
C ILE A 14 -8.17 -4.10 14.75
N ALA A 15 -8.22 -5.39 15.07
CA ALA A 15 -9.44 -6.18 15.12
C ALA A 15 -10.14 -6.03 16.48
N GLY A 16 -11.45 -6.31 16.54
CA GLY A 16 -12.25 -6.16 17.76
C GLY A 16 -11.83 -7.03 18.94
N ASN A 17 -10.97 -8.04 18.71
CA ASN A 17 -10.37 -8.88 19.76
C ASN A 17 -9.04 -8.32 20.31
N GLY A 18 -8.63 -7.11 19.90
CA GLY A 18 -7.38 -6.48 20.31
C GLY A 18 -6.13 -6.95 19.54
N GLY A 19 -6.25 -7.92 18.64
CA GLY A 19 -5.18 -8.31 17.71
C GLY A 19 -5.17 -7.42 16.46
N VAL A 20 -4.22 -7.67 15.56
CA VAL A 20 -4.14 -7.02 14.24
C VAL A 20 -4.58 -8.01 13.18
N ARG A 21 -5.44 -7.58 12.25
CA ARG A 21 -5.91 -8.41 11.13
C ARG A 21 -5.55 -7.76 9.80
N ASN A 22 -4.89 -8.52 8.94
CA ASN A 22 -4.53 -8.06 7.60
C ASN A 22 -5.66 -8.27 6.57
N PHE A 23 -5.45 -7.82 5.32
CA PHE A 23 -6.48 -7.95 4.28
C PHE A 23 -6.75 -9.40 3.85
N HIS A 24 -5.85 -10.34 4.17
CA HIS A 24 -6.04 -11.76 3.90
C HIS A 24 -6.77 -12.49 5.04
N GLY A 25 -7.14 -11.78 6.11
CA GLY A 25 -7.83 -12.35 7.28
C GLY A 25 -6.90 -13.00 8.30
N GLU A 26 -5.59 -12.99 8.08
CA GLU A 26 -4.60 -13.48 9.05
C GLU A 26 -4.61 -12.55 10.25
N THR A 27 -4.60 -13.14 11.46
CA THR A 27 -4.62 -12.38 12.72
C THR A 27 -3.31 -12.58 13.45
N CYS A 28 -2.66 -11.48 13.83
CA CYS A 28 -1.45 -11.47 14.66
C CYS A 28 -1.76 -10.83 16.00
N TRP A 29 -1.33 -11.46 17.09
CA TRP A 29 -1.50 -10.92 18.44
C TRP A 29 -0.48 -9.85 18.81
N TYR A 30 0.66 -9.81 18.11
CA TYR A 30 1.72 -8.85 18.38
C TYR A 30 2.33 -8.28 17.09
N PRO A 31 1.86 -7.10 16.63
CA PRO A 31 2.27 -6.53 15.34
C PRO A 31 3.77 -6.26 15.22
N TYR A 32 4.46 -6.02 16.34
CA TYR A 32 5.86 -5.62 16.34
C TYR A 32 6.86 -6.78 16.19
N LEU A 33 6.44 -8.04 16.27
CA LEU A 33 7.36 -9.20 16.20
C LEU A 33 7.59 -9.71 14.77
N THR A 34 6.56 -9.75 13.93
CA THR A 34 6.62 -10.40 12.61
C THR A 34 6.29 -9.45 11.46
N ASP A 35 5.38 -8.51 11.70
CA ASP A 35 4.76 -7.78 10.60
C ASP A 35 5.61 -6.60 10.15
N ILE A 36 6.40 -6.00 11.05
CA ILE A 36 7.33 -4.90 10.71
C ILE A 36 8.41 -5.37 9.72
N CYS A 37 8.95 -6.57 9.91
CA CYS A 37 9.89 -7.15 8.96
C CYS A 37 9.24 -7.31 7.58
N SER A 38 8.01 -7.85 7.54
CA SER A 38 7.28 -8.03 6.28
C SER A 38 7.00 -6.72 5.53
N ILE A 39 6.67 -5.64 6.26
CA ILE A 39 6.49 -4.30 5.66
C ILE A 39 7.82 -3.78 5.10
N SER A 40 8.91 -3.96 5.85
CA SER A 40 10.25 -3.53 5.43
C SER A 40 10.72 -4.27 4.18
N ASP A 41 10.51 -5.58 4.13
CA ASP A 41 10.85 -6.42 2.98
C ASP A 41 10.06 -6.02 1.74
N LEU A 42 8.75 -5.77 1.90
CA LEU A 42 7.88 -5.29 0.82
C LEU A 42 8.35 -3.93 0.28
N LEU A 43 8.73 -3.00 1.16
CA LEU A 43 9.25 -1.69 0.76
C LEU A 43 10.58 -1.83 0.02
N ARG A 44 11.49 -2.69 0.49
CA ARG A 44 12.77 -2.96 -0.17
C ARG A 44 12.53 -3.52 -1.57
N GLU A 45 11.68 -4.53 -1.68
CA GLU A 45 11.28 -5.14 -2.96
C GLU A 45 10.70 -4.08 -3.92
N TYR A 46 9.82 -3.20 -3.43
CA TYR A 46 9.20 -2.16 -4.24
C TYR A 46 10.21 -1.13 -4.75
N ILE A 47 11.14 -0.70 -3.90
CA ILE A 47 12.19 0.27 -4.26
C ILE A 47 13.09 -0.31 -5.34
N ASP A 48 13.53 -1.56 -5.17
CA ASP A 48 14.42 -2.27 -6.10
C ASP A 48 13.74 -2.66 -7.42
N THR A 49 12.41 -2.65 -7.47
CA THR A 49 11.67 -3.00 -8.69
C THR A 49 11.89 -1.94 -9.79
N PRO A 50 12.35 -2.35 -11.00
CA PRO A 50 12.53 -1.43 -12.12
C PRO A 50 11.24 -0.74 -12.54
N LYS A 51 11.35 0.51 -13.02
CA LYS A 51 10.20 1.34 -13.45
C LYS A 51 9.28 0.64 -14.46
N ALA A 52 9.85 -0.16 -15.37
CA ALA A 52 9.07 -0.88 -16.38
C ALA A 52 8.10 -1.87 -15.73
N GLU A 53 8.52 -2.53 -14.66
CA GLU A 53 7.81 -3.63 -14.00
C GLU A 53 6.87 -3.18 -12.89
N LEU A 54 7.03 -1.97 -12.35
CA LEU A 54 6.27 -1.49 -11.18
C LEU A 54 4.76 -1.69 -11.25
N LEU A 55 4.13 -1.56 -12.42
CA LEU A 55 2.67 -1.74 -12.57
C LEU A 55 2.23 -3.17 -12.83
N THR A 56 3.11 -4.02 -13.34
CA THR A 56 2.77 -5.40 -13.75
C THR A 56 3.22 -6.42 -12.73
N LYS A 57 4.28 -6.13 -11.96
CA LYS A 57 4.79 -6.98 -10.90
C LYS A 57 3.70 -7.26 -9.87
N GLN A 58 3.55 -8.53 -9.50
CA GLN A 58 2.74 -8.95 -8.37
C GLN A 58 3.62 -8.94 -7.12
N PHE A 59 3.16 -8.23 -6.09
CA PHE A 59 3.82 -8.18 -4.79
C PHE A 59 3.02 -9.07 -3.84
N THR A 60 3.39 -10.35 -3.80
CA THR A 60 2.65 -11.39 -3.07
C THR A 60 2.65 -11.18 -1.55
N SER A 61 3.66 -10.47 -1.05
CA SER A 61 3.80 -10.13 0.37
C SER A 61 3.01 -8.88 0.80
N ASP A 62 2.20 -8.28 -0.08
CA ASP A 62 1.38 -7.10 0.26
C ASP A 62 0.15 -7.46 1.10
N LYS A 63 0.39 -7.78 2.37
CA LYS A 63 -0.65 -8.12 3.35
C LYS A 63 -1.49 -6.91 3.78
N TRP A 64 -0.95 -5.70 3.62
CA TRP A 64 -1.49 -4.46 4.20
C TRP A 64 -1.98 -3.46 3.14
N GLY A 65 -2.13 -3.91 1.88
CA GLY A 65 -2.67 -3.11 0.78
C GLY A 65 -1.84 -1.88 0.45
N LEU A 66 -0.55 -1.91 0.77
CA LEU A 66 0.36 -0.78 0.71
C LEU A 66 0.82 -0.51 -0.73
N VAL A 67 0.92 -1.53 -1.58
CA VAL A 67 1.54 -1.41 -2.91
C VAL A 67 0.78 -0.45 -3.81
N ASN A 68 -0.55 -0.46 -3.79
CA ASN A 68 -1.33 0.46 -4.62
C ASN A 68 -1.20 1.92 -4.14
N ILE A 69 -1.01 2.14 -2.84
CA ILE A 69 -0.73 3.46 -2.26
C ILE A 69 0.65 3.94 -2.72
N LEU A 70 1.67 3.07 -2.66
CA LEU A 70 3.02 3.36 -3.16
C LEU A 70 2.99 3.69 -4.65
N ARG A 71 2.35 2.85 -5.48
CA ARG A 71 2.19 3.10 -6.92
C ARG A 71 1.50 4.43 -7.20
N ALA A 72 0.48 4.77 -6.41
CA ALA A 72 -0.22 6.04 -6.55
C ALA A 72 0.69 7.24 -6.25
N ALA A 73 1.55 7.13 -5.24
CA ALA A 73 2.48 8.19 -4.83
C ALA A 73 3.78 8.26 -5.66
N ASP A 74 4.17 7.16 -6.31
CA ASP A 74 5.47 7.03 -6.98
C ASP A 74 5.56 7.90 -8.25
N ARG A 75 6.51 8.84 -8.25
CA ARG A 75 6.76 9.77 -9.37
C ARG A 75 7.41 9.09 -10.58
N ARG A 76 8.02 7.90 -10.42
CA ARG A 76 8.52 7.10 -11.55
C ARG A 76 7.36 6.68 -12.48
N ILE A 77 6.15 6.59 -11.94
CA ILE A 77 4.91 6.32 -12.69
C ILE A 77 4.29 7.65 -13.13
N GLY A 78 4.32 7.91 -14.44
CA GLY A 78 3.70 9.10 -15.03
C GLY A 78 2.17 8.98 -15.18
N MET A 79 1.51 10.11 -15.43
CA MET A 79 0.03 10.23 -15.41
C MET A 79 -0.70 9.23 -16.31
N ARG A 80 -0.19 8.95 -17.52
CA ARG A 80 -0.80 7.96 -18.43
C ARG A 80 -0.90 6.56 -17.82
N ARG A 81 0.17 6.14 -17.13
CA ARG A 81 0.24 4.83 -16.45
C ARG A 81 -0.54 4.87 -15.13
N LEU A 82 -0.57 6.02 -14.46
CA LEU A 82 -1.35 6.22 -13.25
C LEU A 82 -2.86 6.12 -13.50
N ASP A 83 -3.35 6.60 -14.64
CA ASP A 83 -4.77 6.45 -15.02
C ASP A 83 -5.16 4.97 -15.22
N GLN A 84 -4.23 4.13 -15.71
CA GLN A 84 -4.47 2.68 -15.78
C GLN A 84 -4.63 2.06 -14.40
N LEU A 85 -3.86 2.51 -13.41
CA LEU A 85 -4.00 2.09 -12.01
C LEU A 85 -5.34 2.55 -11.44
N ARG A 86 -5.73 3.81 -11.68
CA ARG A 86 -6.99 4.40 -11.21
C ARG A 86 -8.21 3.57 -11.61
N ARG A 87 -8.23 3.08 -12.84
CA ARG A 87 -9.35 2.29 -13.40
C ARG A 87 -9.44 0.86 -12.83
N LYS A 88 -8.36 0.35 -12.23
CA LYS A 88 -8.27 -1.05 -11.77
C LYS A 88 -8.25 -1.20 -10.25
N THR A 89 -7.79 -0.19 -9.53
CA THR A 89 -7.64 -0.27 -8.07
C THR A 89 -8.94 0.09 -7.36
N HIS A 90 -9.25 -0.67 -6.31
CA HIS A 90 -10.34 -0.37 -5.38
C HIS A 90 -9.82 0.24 -4.06
N ASN A 91 -8.50 0.51 -3.98
CA ASN A 91 -7.90 1.09 -2.79
C ASN A 91 -8.23 2.60 -2.72
N ILE A 92 -9.06 2.98 -1.74
CA ILE A 92 -9.55 4.35 -1.55
C ILE A 92 -8.39 5.33 -1.29
N ALA A 93 -7.39 4.93 -0.51
CA ALA A 93 -6.22 5.77 -0.23
C ALA A 93 -5.40 6.05 -1.50
N ALA A 94 -5.20 5.02 -2.34
CA ALA A 94 -4.55 5.16 -3.64
C ALA A 94 -5.34 6.11 -4.56
N LEU A 95 -6.67 5.97 -4.64
CA LEU A 95 -7.53 6.84 -5.44
C LEU A 95 -7.46 8.31 -4.99
N LYS A 96 -7.44 8.57 -3.68
CA LYS A 96 -7.25 9.92 -3.11
C LYS A 96 -5.91 10.54 -3.55
N ILE A 97 -4.81 9.78 -3.50
CA ILE A 97 -3.50 10.26 -3.96
C ILE A 97 -3.51 10.55 -5.46
N ILE A 98 -4.10 9.65 -6.27
CA ILE A 98 -4.17 9.83 -7.73
C ILE A 98 -4.93 11.09 -8.11
N ALA A 99 -6.08 11.33 -7.47
CA ALA A 99 -6.87 12.55 -7.68
C ALA A 99 -6.02 13.79 -7.43
N ARG A 100 -5.29 13.83 -6.30
CA ARG A 100 -4.43 14.96 -5.93
C ARG A 100 -3.24 15.17 -6.86
N ARG A 101 -2.72 14.11 -7.48
CA ARG A 101 -1.65 14.21 -8.50
C ARG A 101 -2.16 14.72 -9.85
N SER A 102 -3.47 14.72 -10.06
CA SER A 102 -4.12 15.13 -11.30
C SER A 102 -4.63 16.57 -11.25
N GLU A 103 -4.63 17.18 -10.06
CA GLU A 103 -4.86 18.62 -9.83
C GLU A 103 -3.60 19.43 -10.13
#